data_AF-A0A8E2UEK8-F1
#
_entry.id   AF-A0A8E2UEK8-F1
#
_cell.length_a   1.000
_cell.length_b   1.000
_cell.length_c   1.000
_cell.angle_alpha   90.00
_cell.angle_beta   90.00
_cell.angle_gamma   90.00
#
_symmetry.space_group_name_H-M   'P 1'
#
loop_
_entity.id
_entity.type
_entity.pdbx_description
1 polymer ?
#
loop_
_entity_poly.entity_id
_entity_poly.type
_entity_poly.pdbx_seq_one_letter_code
_entity_poly.pdbx_strand_id
1 'polypeptide(L)'
;MVGQLASVLFSTVPLGMFPVAVVLTVHAWTESFVIAGWTSAAFTCGTAIGLVSQGYLIDRIGTRTTITAAAATFLIAILALVLSGRSASSWTAALLIAAFVAGVSLPEITTAVRVWLARSSLGP
;
A
#
# COMPACT_ATOMS: atom_id res chain seq x y z
N MET A 1 -20.72 -15.47 1.19
CA MET A 1 -19.59 -16.39 1.47
C MET A 1 -18.64 -16.55 0.28
N VAL A 2 -19.01 -17.25 -0.82
CA VAL A 2 -18.10 -17.55 -1.96
C VAL A 2 -17.56 -16.29 -2.64
N GLY A 3 -18.41 -15.28 -2.89
CA GLY A 3 -17.96 -14.01 -3.48
C GLY A 3 -17.02 -13.19 -2.58
N GLN A 4 -17.13 -13.32 -1.25
CA GLN A 4 -16.23 -12.65 -0.31
C GLN A 4 -14.86 -13.32 -0.27
N LEU A 5 -14.81 -14.66 -0.30
CA LEU A 5 -13.55 -15.39 -0.40
C LEU A 5 -12.81 -15.08 -1.70
N ALA A 6 -13.53 -14.98 -2.83
CA ALA A 6 -12.95 -14.57 -4.10
C ALA A 6 -12.37 -13.15 -4.03
N SER A 7 -13.06 -12.20 -3.39
CA SER A 7 -12.55 -10.83 -3.22
C SER A 7 -11.29 -10.75 -2.35
N VAL A 8 -11.17 -11.59 -1.32
CA VAL A 8 -9.96 -11.66 -0.48
C VAL A 8 -8.78 -12.21 -1.28
N LEU A 9 -8.98 -13.31 -2.01
CA LEU A 9 -7.94 -13.90 -2.87
C LEU A 9 -7.46 -12.90 -3.93
N PHE A 10 -8.41 -12.27 -4.62
CA PHE A 10 -8.12 -11.25 -5.63
C PHE A 10 -7.45 -10.00 -5.05
N SER A 11 -7.69 -9.70 -3.77
CA SER A 11 -7.01 -8.60 -3.08
C SER A 11 -5.60 -8.99 -2.61
N THR A 12 -5.35 -10.24 -2.24
CA THR A 12 -4.04 -10.71 -1.74
C THR A 12 -3.00 -10.93 -2.82
N VAL A 13 -3.41 -11.29 -4.04
CA VAL A 13 -2.47 -11.47 -5.17
C VAL A 13 -1.76 -10.15 -5.52
N PRO A 14 -2.46 -9.01 -5.72
CA PRO A 14 -1.82 -7.72 -5.91
C PRO A 14 -0.95 -7.29 -4.72
N LEU A 15 -1.37 -7.57 -3.47
CA LEU A 15 -0.62 -7.19 -2.26
C LEU A 15 0.81 -7.72 -2.29
N GLY A 16 1.00 -9.01 -2.60
CA GLY A 16 2.34 -9.60 -2.73
C GLY A 16 3.12 -9.11 -3.96
N MET A 17 2.42 -8.62 -4.99
CA MET A 17 3.04 -8.15 -6.22
C MET A 17 3.53 -6.71 -6.16
N PHE A 18 3.00 -5.86 -5.26
CA PHE A 18 3.41 -4.45 -5.20
C PHE A 18 4.92 -4.24 -4.96
N PRO A 19 5.56 -4.91 -3.98
CA PRO A 19 7.01 -4.75 -3.80
C PRO A 19 7.82 -5.18 -5.02
N VAL A 20 7.39 -6.24 -5.72
CA VAL A 20 8.01 -6.72 -6.96
C VAL A 20 7.81 -5.73 -8.09
N ALA A 21 6.60 -5.18 -8.25
CA ALA A 21 6.30 -4.15 -9.24
C ALA A 21 7.15 -2.90 -9.00
N VAL A 22 7.35 -2.49 -7.73
CA VAL A 22 8.23 -1.38 -7.37
C VAL A 22 9.67 -1.67 -7.80
N VAL A 23 10.22 -2.86 -7.49
CA VAL A 23 11.58 -3.23 -7.93
C VAL A 23 11.71 -3.17 -9.44
N LEU A 24 10.82 -3.85 -10.17
CA LEU A 24 10.90 -3.95 -11.63
C LEU A 24 10.77 -2.58 -12.30
N THR A 25 9.84 -1.75 -11.82
CA THR A 25 9.59 -0.43 -12.41
C THR A 25 10.74 0.53 -12.13
N VAL A 26 11.24 0.57 -10.89
CA VAL A 26 12.36 1.45 -10.53
C VAL A 26 13.65 1.00 -11.21
N HIS A 27 13.88 -0.31 -11.32
CA HIS A 27 15.01 -0.84 -12.08
C HIS A 27 14.89 -0.48 -13.56
N ALA A 28 13.72 -0.57 -14.18
CA ALA A 28 13.50 -0.17 -15.57
C ALA A 28 13.75 1.32 -15.83
N TRP A 29 13.61 2.19 -14.82
CA TRP A 29 13.89 3.63 -14.95
C TRP A 29 15.34 4.02 -14.61
N THR A 30 15.98 3.28 -13.71
CA THR A 30 17.29 3.67 -13.13
C THR A 30 18.43 2.73 -13.51
N GLU A 31 18.15 1.59 -14.11
CA GLU A 31 19.09 0.49 -14.39
C GLU A 31 19.83 -0.02 -13.12
N SER A 32 19.35 0.33 -11.92
CA SER A 32 20.04 0.07 -10.64
C SER A 32 19.21 -0.78 -9.70
N PHE A 33 19.69 -1.99 -9.40
CA PHE A 33 19.07 -2.86 -8.40
C PHE A 33 19.22 -2.33 -6.97
N VAL A 34 20.23 -1.51 -6.70
CA VAL A 34 20.41 -0.89 -5.37
C VAL A 34 19.28 0.08 -5.11
N ILE A 35 19.00 0.99 -6.06
CA ILE A 35 17.91 1.96 -5.92
C ILE A 35 16.55 1.25 -5.88
N ALA A 36 16.35 0.27 -6.77
CA ALA A 36 15.12 -0.54 -6.80
C ALA A 36 14.88 -1.29 -5.48
N GLY A 37 15.92 -1.91 -4.91
CA GLY A 37 15.88 -2.62 -3.64
C GLY A 37 15.54 -1.69 -2.47
N TRP A 38 16.22 -0.55 -2.36
CA TRP A 38 15.90 0.44 -1.32
C TRP A 38 14.49 1.00 -1.45
N THR A 39 14.02 1.25 -2.67
CA THR A 39 12.66 1.76 -2.92
C THR A 39 11.59 0.73 -2.53
N SER A 40 11.83 -0.55 -2.84
CA SER A 40 10.95 -1.64 -2.43
C SER A 40 10.97 -1.89 -0.91
N ALA A 41 12.14 -1.76 -0.28
CA ALA A 41 12.26 -1.82 1.18
C ALA A 41 11.50 -0.66 1.85
N ALA A 42 11.63 0.56 1.34
CA ALA A 42 10.89 1.72 1.84
C ALA A 42 9.37 1.52 1.71
N PHE A 43 8.90 1.02 0.57
CA PHE A 43 7.50 0.65 0.37
C PHE A 43 7.02 -0.38 1.40
N THR A 44 7.76 -1.47 1.56
CA THR A 44 7.38 -2.57 2.47
C THR A 44 7.39 -2.15 3.94
N CYS A 45 8.38 -1.35 4.36
CA CYS A 45 8.41 -0.74 5.69
C CYS A 45 7.21 0.20 5.90
N GLY A 46 6.87 0.98 4.89
CA GLY A 46 5.67 1.81 4.88
C GLY A 46 4.41 0.98 5.10
N THR A 47 4.25 -0.12 4.36
CA THR A 47 3.09 -1.04 4.51
C THR A 47 2.99 -1.62 5.91
N ALA A 48 4.11 -2.03 6.52
CA ALA A 48 4.12 -2.51 7.91
C ALA A 48 3.60 -1.45 8.91
N ILE A 49 3.99 -0.19 8.72
CA ILE A 49 3.50 0.93 9.54
C ILE A 49 2.03 1.25 9.22
N GLY A 50 1.66 1.19 7.94
CA GLY A 50 0.30 1.38 7.43
C GLY A 50 -0.70 0.42 8.06
N LEU A 51 -0.32 -0.86 8.20
CA LEU A 51 -1.15 -1.89 8.83
C LEU A 51 -1.58 -1.51 10.25
N VAL A 52 -0.63 -1.05 11.08
CA VAL A 52 -0.91 -0.67 12.49
C VAL A 52 -1.69 0.64 12.55
N SER A 53 -1.25 1.64 11.80
CA SER A 53 -1.86 2.99 11.81
C SER A 53 -3.30 2.99 11.26
N GLN A 54 -3.56 2.26 10.17
CA GLN A 54 -4.91 2.11 9.63
C GLN A 54 -5.81 1.31 10.57
N GLY A 55 -5.31 0.25 11.22
CA GLY A 55 -6.08 -0.47 12.25
C GLY A 55 -6.55 0.47 13.37
N TYR A 56 -5.63 1.26 13.91
CA TYR A 56 -5.95 2.25 14.94
C TYR A 56 -6.94 3.33 14.46
N LEU A 57 -6.79 3.83 13.22
CA LEU A 57 -7.70 4.83 12.65
C LEU A 57 -9.09 4.25 12.37
N ILE A 58 -9.18 3.01 11.91
CA ILE A 58 -10.45 2.29 11.72
C ILE A 58 -11.22 2.22 13.05
N ASP A 59 -10.52 1.97 14.15
CA ASP A 59 -11.12 1.91 15.48
C ASP A 59 -11.59 3.29 15.99
N ARG A 60 -10.87 4.38 15.65
CA ARG A 60 -11.22 5.74 16.11
C ARG A 60 -12.25 6.48 15.26
N ILE A 61 -12.09 6.50 13.94
CA ILE A 61 -12.87 7.35 13.02
C ILE A 61 -13.67 6.54 11.99
N GLY A 62 -13.62 5.21 12.09
CA GLY A 62 -14.41 4.28 11.31
C GLY A 62 -13.75 3.80 10.03
N THR A 63 -14.23 2.64 9.56
CA THR A 63 -13.67 1.93 8.39
C THR A 63 -13.78 2.73 7.10
N ARG A 64 -14.97 3.29 6.80
CA ARG A 64 -15.23 3.95 5.52
C ARG A 64 -14.30 5.14 5.32
N THR A 65 -14.23 6.04 6.30
CA THR A 65 -13.39 7.25 6.26
C THR A 65 -11.91 6.91 6.10
N THR A 66 -11.41 5.97 6.92
CA THR A 66 -10.00 5.58 6.92
C THR A 66 -9.59 4.97 5.59
N ILE A 67 -10.38 4.03 5.06
CA ILE A 67 -10.06 3.36 3.80
C ILE A 67 -10.16 4.33 2.61
N THR A 68 -11.14 5.23 2.58
CA THR A 68 -11.22 6.23 1.50
C THR A 68 -10.06 7.22 1.51
N ALA A 69 -9.62 7.64 2.70
CA ALA A 69 -8.47 8.53 2.84
C ALA A 69 -7.17 7.82 2.44
N ALA A 70 -6.96 6.59 2.92
CA ALA A 70 -5.82 5.75 2.55
C ALA A 70 -5.76 5.55 1.02
N ALA A 71 -6.88 5.19 0.38
CA ALA A 71 -6.95 5.02 -1.07
C ALA A 71 -6.61 6.30 -1.85
N ALA A 72 -7.09 7.46 -1.40
CA ALA A 72 -6.76 8.74 -2.02
C ALA A 72 -5.27 9.07 -1.88
N THR A 73 -4.71 8.91 -0.68
CA THR A 73 -3.28 9.13 -0.41
C THR A 73 -2.41 8.17 -1.23
N PHE A 74 -2.82 6.90 -1.33
CA PHE A 74 -2.13 5.89 -2.13
C PHE A 74 -2.08 6.27 -3.60
N LEU A 75 -3.21 6.70 -4.16
CA LEU A 75 -3.30 7.13 -5.55
C LEU A 75 -2.37 8.33 -5.82
N ILE A 76 -2.34 9.31 -4.92
CA ILE A 76 -1.45 10.47 -5.07
C ILE A 76 0.02 10.03 -4.98
N ALA A 77 0.36 9.17 -4.02
CA ALA A 77 1.72 8.70 -3.80
C ALA A 77 2.25 7.83 -4.95
N ILE A 78 1.42 6.93 -5.49
CA ILE A 78 1.80 6.08 -6.63
C ILE A 78 1.97 6.93 -7.90
N LEU A 79 1.12 7.94 -8.12
CA LEU A 79 1.27 8.88 -9.23
C LEU A 79 2.56 9.70 -9.08
N ALA A 80 2.85 10.20 -7.87
CA ALA A 80 4.10 10.90 -7.59
C ALA A 80 5.32 10.02 -7.83
N LEU A 81 5.26 8.74 -7.45
CA LEU A 81 6.32 7.76 -7.72
C LEU A 81 6.54 7.58 -9.23
N VAL A 82 5.45 7.39 -9.99
CA VAL A 82 5.51 7.20 -11.45
C VAL A 82 6.02 8.44 -12.18
N LEU A 83 5.54 9.63 -11.80
CA LEU A 83 6.00 10.89 -12.39
C LEU A 83 7.47 11.17 -12.06
N SER A 84 7.90 10.91 -10.82
CA SER A 84 9.29 11.07 -10.39
C SER A 84 10.23 10.13 -11.15
N GLY A 85 9.81 8.88 -11.34
CA GLY A 85 10.56 7.87 -12.07
C GLY A 85 10.78 8.21 -13.55
N ARG A 86 9.80 8.83 -14.20
CA ARG A 86 9.94 9.31 -15.59
C ARG A 86 10.85 10.52 -15.72
N SER A 87 11.03 11.30 -14.64
CA SER A 87 11.71 12.60 -14.71
C SER A 87 13.20 12.58 -14.41
N ALA A 88 13.78 11.61 -13.70
CA ALA A 88 15.24 11.37 -13.73
C ALA A 88 15.76 10.25 -12.82
N SER A 89 16.86 9.66 -13.28
CA SER A 89 18.01 9.13 -12.51
C SER A 89 18.56 10.03 -11.37
N SER A 90 17.95 11.19 -11.07
CA SER A 90 18.55 12.25 -10.22
C SER A 90 17.88 12.39 -8.84
N TRP A 91 16.66 11.87 -8.63
CA TRP A 91 15.88 12.12 -7.40
C TRP A 91 15.51 10.84 -6.62
N THR A 92 16.54 10.07 -6.24
CA THR A 92 16.41 8.85 -5.43
C THR A 92 15.63 9.07 -4.13
N ALA A 93 15.82 10.21 -3.46
CA ALA A 93 15.07 10.54 -2.25
C ALA A 93 13.56 10.68 -2.49
N ALA A 94 13.16 11.27 -3.64
CA ALA A 94 11.74 11.40 -3.98
C ALA A 94 11.11 10.03 -4.26
N LEU A 95 11.82 9.12 -4.94
CA LEU A 95 11.38 7.74 -5.14
C LEU A 95 11.16 7.02 -3.81
N LEU A 96 12.10 7.14 -2.88
CA LEU A 96 12.03 6.52 -1.55
C LEU A 96 10.84 7.07 -0.73
N ILE A 97 10.67 8.39 -0.70
CA ILE A 97 9.58 9.04 0.04
C ILE A 97 8.23 8.66 -0.58
N ALA A 98 8.09 8.75 -1.90
CA ALA A 98 6.84 8.40 -2.59
C ALA A 98 6.49 6.92 -2.39
N ALA A 99 7.48 6.03 -2.48
CA ALA A 99 7.29 4.60 -2.22
C ALA A 99 6.91 4.32 -0.77
N PHE A 100 7.56 4.97 0.20
CA PHE A 100 7.21 4.84 1.62
C PHE A 100 5.77 5.31 1.89
N VAL A 101 5.39 6.49 1.38
CA VAL A 101 4.04 7.04 1.55
C VAL A 101 3.00 6.14 0.86
N ALA A 102 3.30 5.63 -0.33
CA ALA A 102 2.46 4.64 -1.00
C ALA A 102 2.33 3.37 -0.15
N GLY A 103 3.41 2.87 0.45
CA GLY A 103 3.37 1.74 1.38
C GLY A 103 2.43 2.00 2.57
N VAL A 104 2.61 3.12 3.27
CA VAL A 104 1.81 3.49 4.46
C VAL A 104 0.32 3.62 4.15
N SER A 105 0.00 4.14 2.96
CA SER A 105 -1.38 4.43 2.55
C SER A 105 -2.05 3.30 1.79
N LEU A 106 -1.36 2.17 1.57
CA LEU A 106 -1.92 1.04 0.84
C LEU A 106 -3.21 0.57 1.53
N PRO A 107 -4.36 0.51 0.84
CA PRO A 107 -5.64 0.18 1.48
C PRO A 107 -5.68 -1.29 1.91
N GLU A 108 -5.55 -1.54 3.21
CA GLU A 108 -5.49 -2.91 3.75
C GLU A 108 -6.89 -3.47 3.98
N ILE A 109 -7.48 -4.00 2.91
CA ILE A 109 -8.81 -4.64 2.90
C ILE A 109 -8.85 -5.80 3.90
N THR A 110 -7.74 -6.51 4.10
CA THR A 110 -7.63 -7.62 5.06
C THR A 110 -7.95 -7.18 6.49
N THR A 111 -7.43 -6.03 6.92
CA THR A 111 -7.66 -5.51 8.28
C THR A 111 -9.11 -5.09 8.45
N ALA A 112 -9.69 -4.42 7.44
CA ALA A 112 -11.10 -4.04 7.44
C ALA A 112 -12.05 -5.26 7.51
N VAL A 113 -11.74 -6.33 6.77
CA VAL A 113 -12.51 -7.60 6.79
C VAL A 113 -12.43 -8.27 8.16
N ARG A 114 -11.25 -8.29 8.81
CA ARG A 114 -11.10 -8.86 10.16
C ARG A 114 -11.93 -8.09 11.19
N VAL A 115 -11.92 -6.76 11.13
CA VAL A 115 -12.76 -5.92 12.02
C VAL A 115 -14.25 -6.18 11.76
N TRP A 116 -14.66 -6.29 10.50
CA TRP A 116 -16.05 -6.63 10.14
C TRP A 116 -16.46 -8.02 10.64
N LEU A 117 -15.59 -9.03 10.48
CA LEU A 117 -15.83 -10.39 10.99
C LEU A 117 -15.97 -10.39 12.52
N ALA A 118 -15.08 -9.69 13.23
CA ALA A 118 -15.16 -9.57 14.67
C ALA A 118 -16.49 -8.93 15.11
N ARG A 119 -16.92 -7.85 14.44
CA ARG A 119 -18.21 -7.18 14.75
C ARG A 119 -19.43 -8.02 14.41
N SER A 120 -19.41 -8.78 13.31
CA SER A 120 -20.54 -9.64 12.92
C SER A 120 -20.69 -10.88 13.82
N SER A 121 -19.62 -11.31 14.48
CA SER A 121 -19.66 -12.42 15.45
C SER A 121 -20.28 -12.07 16.81
N LEU A 122 -20.52 -10.79 17.11
CA LEU A 122 -21.02 -10.34 18.41
C LEU A 122 -22.55 -10.35 18.56
N GLY A 123 -23.31 -10.68 17.50
CA GLY A 123 -24.78 -10.59 17.52
C GLY A 123 -25.28 -9.13 17.63
N PRO A 124 -26.59 -8.89 17.39
CA PRO A 124 -27.19 -7.56 17.56
C PRO A 124 -27.17 -7.07 19.02
#